data_AF-A0A6P0R2C2-F1
#
_entry.id   AF-A0A6P0R2C2-F1
#
_cell.length_a   1.000
_cell.length_b   1.000
_cell.length_c   1.000
_cell.angle_alpha   90.00
_cell.angle_beta   90.00
_cell.angle_gamma   90.00
#
_symmetry.space_group_name_H-M   'P 1'
#
loop_
_entity.id
_entity.type
_entity.pdbx_description
1 polymer ?
#
loop_
_entity_poly.entity_id
_entity_poly.type
_entity_poly.pdbx_seq_one_letter_code
_entity_poly.pdbx_strand_id
1 'polypeptide(L)'
;MLPILLAQSSRNQATGEFAVLVVGIIISYFIMGFFLYRICQKLNVENAWFAWVPILNTYIVFKAADEQEPVLWTILSLIPCISIIAGIKLIIAWVRIFNKLGKSPWLLLICLIPFAIFFVFGYVAFT
;
A
#
# COMPACT_ATOMS: atom_id res chain seq x y z
N MET A 1 2.51 20.05 -43.39
CA MET A 1 3.63 19.67 -42.50
C MET A 1 3.39 20.08 -41.05
N LEU A 2 2.90 21.30 -40.76
CA LEU A 2 2.54 21.76 -39.40
C LEU A 2 1.62 20.82 -38.57
N PRO A 3 0.52 20.25 -39.10
CA PRO A 3 -0.36 19.39 -38.28
C PRO A 3 0.29 18.07 -37.85
N ILE A 4 1.24 17.54 -38.62
CA ILE A 4 1.98 16.32 -38.28
C ILE A 4 2.94 16.59 -37.11
N LEU A 5 3.62 17.75 -37.11
CA LEU A 5 4.54 18.12 -36.02
C LEU A 5 3.79 18.34 -34.71
N LEU A 6 2.60 18.95 -34.74
CA LEU A 6 1.77 19.12 -33.54
C LEU A 6 1.27 17.78 -33.00
N ALA A 7 0.88 16.85 -33.88
CA ALA A 7 0.48 15.50 -33.50
C ALA A 7 1.64 14.65 -32.94
N GLN A 8 2.87 14.88 -33.40
CA GLN A 8 4.07 14.25 -32.85
C GLN A 8 4.44 14.84 -31.48
N SER A 9 4.36 16.16 -31.33
CA SER A 9 4.62 16.85 -30.05
C SER A 9 3.66 16.39 -28.96
N SER A 10 2.34 16.36 -29.24
CA SER A 10 1.34 15.90 -28.26
C SER A 10 1.50 14.41 -27.91
N ARG A 11 1.83 13.56 -28.89
CA ARG A 11 2.12 12.13 -28.65
C ARG A 11 3.36 11.95 -27.78
N ASN A 12 4.43 12.70 -28.04
CA ASN A 12 5.67 12.61 -27.27
C ASN A 12 5.46 13.11 -25.84
N GLN A 13 4.67 14.17 -25.65
CA GLN A 13 4.27 14.66 -24.33
C GLN A 13 3.49 13.59 -23.55
N ALA A 14 2.45 13.01 -24.16
CA ALA A 14 1.67 11.95 -23.53
C ALA A 14 2.52 10.71 -23.18
N THR A 15 3.49 10.36 -24.04
CA THR A 15 4.43 9.28 -23.79
C THR A 15 5.36 9.59 -22.61
N GLY A 16 5.86 10.82 -22.53
CA GLY A 16 6.68 11.29 -21.41
C GLY A 16 5.93 11.30 -20.08
N GLU A 17 4.70 11.81 -20.07
CA GLU A 17 3.83 11.82 -18.88
C GLU A 17 3.51 10.39 -18.41
N PHE A 18 3.18 9.49 -19.34
CA PHE A 18 2.95 8.08 -19.03
C PHE A 18 4.20 7.42 -18.43
N ALA A 19 5.39 7.68 -18.99
CA ALA A 19 6.63 7.14 -18.47
C ALA A 19 6.92 7.62 -17.04
N VAL A 20 6.72 8.91 -16.74
CA VAL A 20 6.89 9.47 -15.39
C VAL A 20 5.93 8.82 -14.40
N LEU A 21 4.67 8.62 -14.78
CA LEU A 21 3.67 7.95 -13.94
C LEU A 21 4.06 6.50 -13.65
N VAL A 22 4.47 5.74 -14.66
CA VAL A 22 4.89 4.33 -14.50
C VAL A 22 6.10 4.24 -13.56
N VAL A 23 7.11 5.09 -13.75
CA VAL A 23 8.29 5.14 -12.88
C VAL A 23 7.90 5.50 -11.44
N GLY A 24 7.01 6.49 -11.26
CA GLY A 24 6.50 6.86 -9.94
C GLY A 24 5.74 5.73 -9.24
N ILE A 25 4.92 4.97 -9.97
CA ILE A 25 4.20 3.81 -9.43
C ILE A 25 5.19 2.71 -8.99
N ILE A 26 6.20 2.42 -9.81
CA ILE A 26 7.22 1.43 -9.48
C ILE A 26 7.99 1.83 -8.21
N ILE A 27 8.46 3.08 -8.14
CA ILE A 27 9.20 3.58 -6.97
C ILE A 27 8.32 3.51 -5.71
N SER A 28 7.09 4.01 -5.78
CA SER A 28 6.17 3.99 -4.64
C SER A 28 5.83 2.57 -4.19
N TYR A 29 5.71 1.62 -5.12
CA TYR A 29 5.53 0.21 -4.81
C TYR A 29 6.69 -0.36 -3.98
N PHE A 30 7.93 -0.14 -4.42
CA PHE A 30 9.11 -0.64 -3.68
C PHE A 30 9.21 0.01 -2.30
N ILE A 31 8.94 1.31 -2.19
CA ILE A 31 8.98 2.04 -0.91
C ILE A 31 7.93 1.48 0.07
N MET A 32 6.67 1.34 -0.36
CA MET A 32 5.62 0.82 0.52
C MET A 32 5.82 -0.64 0.88
N GLY A 33 6.26 -1.48 -0.08
CA GLY A 33 6.63 -2.87 0.19
C GLY A 33 7.74 -2.96 1.25
N PHE A 34 8.75 -2.10 1.16
CA PHE A 34 9.83 -2.03 2.14
C PHE A 34 9.34 -1.59 3.53
N PHE A 35 8.48 -0.58 3.63
CA PHE A 35 7.94 -0.13 4.91
C PHE A 35 7.10 -1.22 5.58
N LEU A 36 6.22 -1.88 4.83
CA LEU A 36 5.44 -2.99 5.35
C LEU A 36 6.33 -4.16 5.78
N TYR A 37 7.35 -4.50 4.99
CA TYR A 37 8.33 -5.54 5.34
C TYR A 37 8.98 -5.24 6.70
N ARG A 38 9.44 -4.01 6.92
CA ARG A 38 10.04 -3.56 8.20
C ARG A 38 9.04 -3.62 9.35
N ILE A 39 7.79 -3.21 9.12
CA ILE A 39 6.71 -3.29 10.12
C ILE A 39 6.47 -4.75 10.53
N CYS A 40 6.35 -5.66 9.57
CA CYS A 40 6.17 -7.09 9.82
C CYS A 40 7.37 -7.68 10.58
N GLN A 41 8.61 -7.28 10.27
CA GLN A 41 9.80 -7.68 11.02
C GLN A 41 9.74 -7.21 12.48
N LYS A 42 9.34 -5.95 12.73
CA LYS A 42 9.22 -5.41 14.09
C LYS A 42 8.15 -6.14 14.91
N LEU A 43 7.10 -6.62 14.25
CA LEU A 43 6.06 -7.44 14.85
C LEU A 43 6.41 -8.94 14.93
N ASN A 44 7.62 -9.33 14.53
CA ASN A 44 8.07 -10.73 14.47
C ASN A 44 7.11 -11.65 13.70
N VAL A 45 6.48 -11.12 12.65
CA VAL A 45 5.54 -11.89 11.82
C VAL A 45 6.34 -12.79 10.89
N GLU A 46 6.07 -14.10 10.96
CA GLU A 46 6.63 -15.06 10.02
C GLU A 46 6.28 -14.68 8.57
N ASN A 47 7.22 -14.91 7.65
CA ASN A 47 7.07 -14.60 6.22
C ASN A 47 6.83 -13.11 5.96
N ALA A 48 7.46 -12.21 6.73
CA ALA A 48 7.42 -10.76 6.50
C ALA A 48 7.67 -10.35 5.04
N TRP A 49 8.45 -11.15 4.29
CA TRP A 49 8.73 -10.94 2.86
C TRP A 49 7.47 -10.94 1.97
N PHE A 50 6.34 -11.49 2.43
CA PHE A 50 5.05 -11.43 1.73
C PHE A 50 4.60 -9.99 1.44
N ALA A 51 5.14 -8.99 2.15
CA ALA A 51 4.95 -7.58 1.86
C ALA A 51 5.32 -7.17 0.42
N TRP A 52 6.22 -7.91 -0.23
CA TRP A 52 6.68 -7.67 -1.61
C TRP A 52 5.78 -8.25 -2.69
N VAL A 53 4.76 -9.04 -2.34
CA VAL A 53 3.85 -9.66 -3.32
C VAL A 53 2.49 -8.98 -3.19
N PRO A 54 1.92 -8.39 -4.26
CA PRO A 54 0.73 -7.52 -4.14
C PRO A 54 -0.46 -8.19 -3.47
N ILE A 55 -0.72 -9.46 -3.80
CA ILE A 55 -1.82 -10.24 -3.23
C ILE A 55 -1.53 -10.63 -1.78
N LEU A 56 -0.27 -10.98 -1.47
CA LEU A 56 0.12 -11.39 -0.13
C LEU A 56 0.34 -10.20 0.82
N ASN A 57 0.45 -8.98 0.29
CA ASN A 57 0.54 -7.75 1.08
C ASN A 57 -0.69 -7.59 1.98
N THR A 58 -1.89 -7.77 1.42
CA THR A 58 -3.14 -7.73 2.20
C THR A 58 -3.19 -8.87 3.23
N TYR A 59 -2.77 -10.07 2.85
CA TYR A 59 -2.72 -11.22 3.76
C TYR A 59 -1.79 -10.99 4.94
N ILE A 60 -0.57 -10.47 4.71
CA ILE A 60 0.41 -10.28 5.78
C ILE A 60 -0.03 -9.16 6.74
N VAL A 61 -0.79 -8.17 6.27
CA VAL A 61 -1.43 -7.16 7.14
C VAL A 61 -2.44 -7.83 8.07
N PHE A 62 -3.33 -8.67 7.56
CA PHE A 62 -4.28 -9.40 8.41
C PHE A 62 -3.58 -10.36 9.39
N LYS A 63 -2.52 -11.06 8.93
CA LYS A 63 -1.70 -11.91 9.80
C LYS A 63 -1.01 -11.08 10.88
N ALA A 64 -0.42 -9.95 10.54
CA ALA A 64 0.25 -9.04 11.48
C ALA A 64 -0.73 -8.43 12.50
N ALA A 65 -2.01 -8.33 12.17
CA ALA A 65 -3.05 -7.86 13.06
C ALA A 65 -3.65 -8.95 13.98
N ASP A 66 -3.14 -10.18 13.94
CA ASP A 66 -3.72 -11.38 14.57
C ASP A 66 -5.21 -11.59 14.20
N GLU A 67 -5.58 -11.33 12.96
CA GLU A 67 -6.92 -11.67 12.49
C GLU A 67 -7.08 -13.19 12.42
N GLN A 68 -8.25 -13.71 12.83
CA GLN A 68 -8.51 -15.15 12.90
C GLN A 68 -8.48 -15.82 11.52
N GLU A 69 -9.00 -15.15 10.50
CA GLU A 69 -9.14 -15.70 9.15
C GLU A 69 -8.47 -14.80 8.09
N PRO A 70 -7.13 -14.68 8.11
CA PRO A 70 -6.42 -13.73 7.24
C PRO A 70 -6.56 -14.07 5.75
N VAL A 71 -6.68 -15.37 5.42
CA VAL A 71 -6.88 -15.85 4.05
C VAL A 71 -8.27 -15.46 3.54
N LEU A 72 -9.31 -15.66 4.35
CA LEU A 72 -10.69 -15.34 3.98
C LEU A 72 -10.84 -13.84 3.69
N TRP A 73 -10.36 -12.97 4.58
CA TRP A 73 -10.43 -11.52 4.37
C TRP A 73 -9.61 -11.05 3.17
N THR A 74 -8.49 -11.72 2.87
CA THR A 74 -7.70 -11.45 1.66
C THR A 74 -8.49 -11.82 0.40
N ILE A 75 -9.12 -12.98 0.35
CA ILE A 75 -9.94 -13.40 -0.80
C ILE A 75 -11.14 -12.48 -0.98
N LEU A 76 -11.83 -12.12 0.10
CA LEU A 76 -12.97 -11.19 0.06
C LEU A 76 -12.56 -9.79 -0.44
N SER A 77 -11.33 -9.35 -0.18
CA SER A 77 -10.82 -8.07 -0.69
C SER A 77 -10.68 -8.02 -2.21
N LEU A 78 -10.56 -9.17 -2.87
CA LEU A 78 -10.47 -9.28 -4.32
C LEU A 78 -11.85 -9.31 -5.01
N ILE A 79 -12.93 -9.53 -4.24
CA ILE A 79 -14.29 -9.59 -4.77
C ILE A 79 -14.90 -8.18 -4.74
N PRO A 80 -15.19 -7.54 -5.90
CA PRO A 80 -15.60 -6.14 -5.95
C PRO A 80 -16.81 -5.81 -5.08
N CYS A 81 -17.82 -6.69 -5.05
CA CYS A 81 -19.07 -6.48 -4.30
C CYS A 81 -18.87 -6.50 -2.77
N ILE A 82 -17.83 -7.17 -2.27
CA ILE A 82 -17.53 -7.33 -0.83
C ILE A 82 -16.31 -6.50 -0.41
N SER A 83 -15.61 -5.91 -1.39
CA SER A 83 -14.39 -5.13 -1.19
C SER A 83 -14.54 -3.99 -0.18
N ILE A 84 -15.72 -3.37 -0.05
CA ILE A 84 -15.98 -2.31 0.93
C ILE A 84 -15.89 -2.87 2.37
N ILE A 85 -16.50 -4.03 2.63
CA ILE A 85 -16.46 -4.69 3.94
C ILE A 85 -15.03 -5.13 4.26
N ALA A 86 -14.35 -5.72 3.27
CA ALA A 86 -12.94 -6.09 3.40
C ALA A 86 -12.03 -4.87 3.66
N GLY A 87 -12.34 -3.72 3.05
CA GLY A 87 -11.64 -2.46 3.26
C GLY A 87 -11.79 -1.93 4.69
N ILE A 88 -13.02 -1.95 5.23
CA ILE A 88 -13.25 -1.59 6.65
C ILE A 88 -12.46 -2.52 7.57
N LYS A 89 -12.47 -3.82 7.29
CA LYS A 89 -11.68 -4.81 8.05
C LYS A 89 -10.18 -4.55 7.95
N LEU A 90 -9.68 -4.16 6.79
CA LEU A 90 -8.27 -3.81 6.60
C LEU A 90 -7.87 -2.59 7.44
N ILE A 91 -8.75 -1.57 7.55
CA ILE A 91 -8.51 -0.42 8.43
C ILE A 91 -8.44 -0.87 9.90
N ILE A 92 -9.35 -1.75 10.34
CA ILE A 92 -9.33 -2.31 11.70
C ILE A 92 -8.03 -3.09 11.95
N ALA A 93 -7.56 -3.87 10.96
CA ALA A 93 -6.30 -4.59 11.05
C ALA A 93 -5.11 -3.62 11.24
N TRP A 94 -5.09 -2.51 10.49
CA TRP A 94 -4.08 -1.47 10.67
C TRP A 94 -4.15 -0.79 12.04
N VAL A 95 -5.35 -0.51 12.56
CA VAL A 95 -5.49 0.03 13.93
C VAL A 95 -4.85 -0.91 14.96
N ARG A 96 -5.06 -2.22 14.83
CA ARG A 96 -4.43 -3.22 15.71
C ARG A 96 -2.92 -3.26 15.55
N ILE A 97 -2.40 -3.21 14.32
CA ILE A 97 -0.96 -3.14 14.05
C ILE A 97 -0.34 -1.91 14.74
N PHE A 98 -0.95 -0.74 14.60
CA PHE A 98 -0.45 0.49 15.24
C PHE A 98 -0.44 0.36 16.76
N ASN A 99 -1.52 -0.19 17.35
CA ASN A 99 -1.58 -0.46 18.78
C ASN A 99 -0.47 -1.43 19.24
N LYS A 100 -0.20 -2.51 18.49
CA LYS A 100 0.89 -3.45 18.79
C LYS A 100 2.27 -2.80 18.71
N LEU A 101 2.44 -1.82 17.83
CA LEU A 101 3.67 -1.03 17.71
C LEU A 101 3.76 0.10 18.75
N GLY A 102 2.78 0.23 19.65
CA GLY A 102 2.72 1.32 20.63
C GLY A 102 2.51 2.69 20.00
N LYS A 103 1.95 2.75 18.78
CA LYS A 103 1.72 3.99 18.03
C LYS A 103 0.24 4.35 18.05
N SER A 104 -0.03 5.65 18.04
CA SER A 104 -1.39 6.18 17.97
C SER A 104 -2.06 5.79 16.65
N PRO A 105 -3.22 5.10 16.66
CA PRO A 105 -3.98 4.78 15.45
C PRO A 105 -4.48 6.01 14.68
N TRP A 106 -4.54 7.17 15.33
CA TRP A 106 -4.89 8.45 14.70
C TRP A 106 -3.95 8.83 13.56
N LEU A 107 -2.73 8.29 13.53
CA LEU A 107 -1.80 8.43 12.40
C LEU A 107 -2.39 7.88 11.09
N LEU A 108 -3.32 6.92 11.14
CA LEU A 108 -4.02 6.43 9.95
C LEU A 108 -4.94 7.49 9.32
N LEU A 109 -5.43 8.46 10.09
CA LEU A 109 -6.24 9.55 9.56
C LEU A 109 -5.40 10.49 8.67
N ILE A 110 -4.12 10.65 8.99
CA ILE A 110 -3.16 11.41 8.19
C ILE A 110 -2.94 10.74 6.82
N CYS A 111 -3.05 9.40 6.74
CA CYS A 111 -2.94 8.67 5.49
C CYS A 111 -4.05 9.00 4.47
N LEU A 112 -5.13 9.71 4.86
CA LEU A 112 -6.15 10.19 3.92
C LEU A 112 -5.62 11.31 3.01
N ILE A 113 -4.57 12.00 3.45
CA ILE A 113 -3.87 13.00 2.63
C ILE A 113 -2.93 12.26 1.66
N PRO A 114 -3.04 12.50 0.34
CA PRO A 114 -2.11 11.93 -0.64
C PRO A 114 -0.66 12.21 -0.25
N PHE A 115 0.25 11.28 -0.51
CA PHE A 115 1.68 11.30 -0.13
C PHE A 115 1.99 11.24 1.37
N ALA A 116 1.11 11.70 2.26
CA ALA A 116 1.32 11.60 3.71
C ALA A 116 1.44 10.14 4.17
N ILE A 117 0.83 9.21 3.43
CA ILE A 117 0.96 7.77 3.61
C ILE A 117 2.42 7.30 3.69
N PHE A 118 3.31 7.80 2.83
CA PHE A 118 4.72 7.40 2.83
C PHE A 118 5.44 7.86 4.09
N PHE A 119 5.11 9.06 4.58
CA PHE A 119 5.70 9.60 5.81
C PHE A 119 5.22 8.86 7.05
N VAL A 120 3.92 8.55 7.13
CA VAL A 120 3.34 7.80 8.26
C VAL A 120 3.92 6.39 8.32
N PHE A 121 3.89 5.63 7.22
CA PHE A 121 4.42 4.28 7.21
C PHE A 121 5.94 4.24 7.33
N GLY A 122 6.66 5.23 6.78
CA GLY A 122 8.08 5.41 7.03
C GLY A 122 8.38 5.65 8.51
N TYR A 123 7.69 6.59 9.15
CA TYR A 123 7.82 6.86 10.58
C TYR A 123 7.62 5.59 11.42
N VAL A 124 6.54 4.85 11.17
CA VAL A 124 6.21 3.62 11.91
C VAL A 124 7.21 2.48 11.63
N ALA A 125 7.72 2.38 10.39
CA ALA A 125 8.72 1.40 10.02
C ALA A 125 10.08 1.63 10.71
N PHE A 126 10.45 2.88 10.97
CA PHE A 126 11.76 3.23 11.54
C PHE A 126 11.74 3.55 13.04
N THR A 127 10.59 3.88 13.65
CA THR A 127 10.47 4.11 15.11
C THR A 127 9.74 2.99 15.82
#